data_AF-A0A3G2G3M0-F1
#
_entry.id   AF-A0A3G2G3M0-F1
#
_cell.length_a   1.000
_cell.length_b   1.000
_cell.length_c   1.000
_cell.angle_alpha   90.00
_cell.angle_beta   90.00
_cell.angle_gamma   90.00
#
_symmetry.space_group_name_H-M   'P 1'
#
loop_
_entity.id
_entity.type
_entity.pdbx_description
1 polymer ?
#
loop_
_entity_poly.entity_id
_entity_poly.type
_entity_poly.pdbx_seq_one_letter_code
_entity_poly.pdbx_strand_id
1 'polypeptide(L)'
;MKNNKLADLTTEQLEAKKKTLKGALIGLGIVMIIACSFLFYLAIVNKNYALLPISTGCFITLLPSVIGLKQINAEIKSRESKYIK
;
A
#
# COMPACT_ATOMS: atom_id res chain seq x y z
N MET A 1 -14.16 -22.75 -4.47
CA MET A 1 -14.46 -21.67 -5.45
C MET A 1 -13.68 -20.43 -5.07
N LYS A 2 -12.64 -20.08 -5.84
CA LYS A 2 -11.85 -18.88 -5.59
C LYS A 2 -12.54 -17.73 -6.34
N ASN A 3 -13.32 -16.91 -5.63
CA ASN A 3 -13.92 -15.68 -6.14
C ASN A 3 -12.81 -14.67 -6.47
N ASN A 4 -12.07 -14.90 -7.55
CA ASN A 4 -11.07 -13.97 -8.04
C ASN A 4 -11.82 -12.81 -8.71
N LYS A 5 -12.28 -11.84 -7.92
CA LYS A 5 -12.82 -10.56 -8.41
C LYS A 5 -11.82 -9.82 -9.32
N LEU A 6 -10.53 -10.19 -9.25
CA LEU A 6 -9.43 -9.74 -10.11
C LEU A 6 -9.33 -10.52 -11.44
N ALA A 7 -9.84 -11.76 -11.50
CA ALA A 7 -9.87 -12.55 -12.74
C ALA A 7 -10.88 -11.98 -13.75
N ASP A 8 -11.96 -11.38 -13.24
CA ASP A 8 -13.02 -10.75 -14.02
C ASP A 8 -12.59 -9.41 -14.65
N LEU A 9 -11.50 -8.80 -14.16
CA LEU A 9 -10.97 -7.57 -14.74
C LEU A 9 -10.20 -7.83 -16.04
N THR A 10 -10.40 -6.95 -17.01
CA THR A 10 -9.54 -6.85 -18.20
C THR A 10 -8.13 -6.41 -17.81
N THR A 11 -7.13 -6.74 -18.64
CA THR A 11 -5.72 -6.37 -18.41
C THR A 11 -5.55 -4.87 -18.18
N GLU A 12 -6.23 -4.05 -18.97
CA GLU A 12 -6.21 -2.59 -18.84
C GLU A 12 -6.79 -2.10 -17.51
N GLN A 13 -7.90 -2.68 -17.04
CA GLN A 13 -8.48 -2.32 -15.75
C GLN A 13 -7.59 -2.75 -14.58
N LEU A 14 -6.88 -3.86 -14.73
CA LEU A 14 -5.97 -4.39 -13.74
C LEU A 14 -4.71 -3.50 -13.61
N GLU A 15 -4.19 -3.01 -14.73
CA GLU A 15 -3.11 -2.01 -14.77
C GLU A 15 -3.54 -0.65 -14.22
N ALA A 16 -4.73 -0.18 -14.57
CA ALA A 16 -5.28 1.07 -14.04
C ALA A 16 -5.42 1.00 -12.50
N LYS A 17 -5.95 -0.10 -11.97
CA LYS A 17 -6.02 -0.32 -10.51
C LYS A 17 -4.63 -0.38 -9.86
N LYS A 18 -3.65 -1.03 -10.50
CA LYS A 18 -2.25 -1.06 -10.02
C LYS A 18 -1.68 0.36 -9.93
N LYS A 19 -1.88 1.19 -10.95
CA LYS A 19 -1.40 2.58 -10.99
C LYS A 19 -2.06 3.43 -9.91
N THR A 20 -3.37 3.32 -9.74
CA THR A 20 -4.11 4.03 -8.68
C THR A 20 -3.65 3.61 -7.28
N LEU A 21 -3.56 2.30 -7.01
CA LEU A 21 -3.09 1.82 -5.70
C LEU A 21 -1.66 2.28 -5.42
N LYS A 22 -0.77 2.20 -6.42
CA LYS A 22 0.62 2.64 -6.27
C LYS A 22 0.71 4.14 -6.00
N GLY A 23 -0.06 4.95 -6.74
CA GLY A 23 -0.14 6.40 -6.53
C GLY A 23 -0.65 6.75 -5.14
N ALA A 24 -1.74 6.10 -4.70
CA ALA A 24 -2.29 6.28 -3.36
C ALA A 24 -1.29 5.85 -2.27
N LEU A 25 -0.55 4.75 -2.48
CA LEU A 25 0.47 4.27 -1.54
C LEU A 25 1.61 5.29 -1.37
N ILE A 26 2.09 5.86 -2.48
CA ILE A 26 3.15 6.88 -2.47
C ILE A 26 2.64 8.16 -1.80
N GLY A 27 1.44 8.61 -2.15
CA GLY A 27 0.82 9.79 -1.53
C GLY A 27 0.65 9.62 -0.02
N LEU A 28 0.11 8.48 0.43
CA LEU A 28 0.01 8.15 1.84
C LEU A 28 1.39 8.10 2.51
N GLY A 29 2.39 7.48 1.87
CA GLY A 29 3.75 7.41 2.41
C GLY A 29 4.36 8.79 2.68
N ILE A 30 4.18 9.74 1.77
CA ILE A 30 4.68 11.12 1.94
C ILE A 30 3.98 11.79 3.13
N VAL A 31 2.65 11.74 3.19
CA VAL A 31 1.87 12.34 4.29
C VAL A 31 2.27 11.72 5.64
N MET A 32 2.52 10.42 5.65
CA MET A 32 2.90 9.66 6.83
C MET A 32 4.29 10.04 7.36
N ILE A 33 5.26 10.30 6.47
CA ILE A 33 6.59 10.81 6.87
C ILE A 33 6.48 12.20 7.50
N ILE A 34 5.65 13.08 6.92
CA ILE A 34 5.42 14.43 7.46
C ILE A 34 4.76 14.33 8.85
N ALA A 35 3.73 13.50 8.99
CA ALA A 35 3.06 13.26 10.26
C ALA A 35 4.01 12.68 11.31
N CYS A 36 4.83 11.68 10.96
CA CYS A 36 5.83 11.11 11.86
C CYS A 36 6.85 12.17 12.30
N SER A 37 7.33 13.02 11.39
CA SER A 37 8.25 14.12 11.72
C SER A 37 7.63 15.09 12.74
N PHE A 38 6.35 15.42 12.57
CA PHE A 38 5.59 16.24 13.52
C PHE A 38 5.44 15.57 14.88
N LEU A 39 5.08 14.28 14.90
CA LEU A 39 4.94 13.52 16.16
C LEU A 39 6.28 13.39 16.88
N PHE A 40 7.38 13.20 16.16
CA PHE A 40 8.73 13.18 16.72
C PHE A 40 9.10 14.52 17.35
N TYR A 41 8.86 15.63 16.64
CA TYR A 41 9.08 16.97 17.18
C TYR A 41 8.28 17.21 18.46
N LEU A 42 6.99 16.85 18.44
CA LEU A 42 6.08 17.04 19.57
C LEU A 42 6.44 16.14 20.76
N ALA A 43 6.90 14.92 20.51
CA ALA A 43 7.37 14.00 21.56
C ALA A 43 8.59 14.55 22.31
N ILE A 44 9.52 15.20 21.60
CA ILE A 44 10.71 15.82 22.20
C ILE A 44 10.33 17.07 23.00
N VAL A 45 9.51 17.96 22.42
CA VAL A 45 9.13 19.23 23.05
C VAL A 45 8.27 19.00 24.31
N ASN A 46 7.29 18.09 24.23
CA ASN A 46 6.39 17.82 25.35
C ASN A 46 6.88 16.69 26.28
N LYS A 47 8.07 16.12 26.03
CA LYS A 47 8.61 14.93 26.73
C LYS A 47 7.63 13.75 26.81
N ASN A 48 6.67 13.69 25.88
CA ASN A 48 5.63 12.69 25.87
C ASN A 48 6.05 11.53 24.96
N TYR A 49 6.86 10.62 25.50
CA TYR A 49 7.42 9.48 24.78
C TYR A 49 6.37 8.43 24.35
N ALA A 50 5.13 8.54 24.83
CA ALA A 50 4.03 7.68 24.43
C ALA A 50 3.66 7.82 22.93
N LEU A 51 4.07 8.92 22.27
CA LEU A 51 3.84 9.10 20.84
C LEU A 51 4.80 8.30 19.94
N LEU A 52 5.90 7.76 20.49
CA LEU A 52 6.88 6.97 19.74
C LEU A 52 6.30 5.63 19.21
N PRO A 53 5.64 4.78 20.00
CA PRO A 53 5.04 3.55 19.48
C PRO A 53 3.90 3.82 18.47
N ILE A 54 3.21 4.95 18.60
CA ILE A 54 2.13 5.36 17.68
C ILE A 54 2.69 5.68 16.28
N SER A 55 3.89 6.29 16.20
CA SER A 55 4.56 6.59 14.93
C SER A 55 5.06 5.34 14.21
N THR A 56 5.33 4.25 14.94
CA THR A 56 5.71 2.95 14.35
C THR A 56 4.51 2.04 14.08
N GLY A 57 3.43 2.14 14.86
CA GLY A 57 2.25 1.29 14.71
C GLY A 57 1.43 1.62 13.46
N CYS A 58 1.48 2.87 12.99
CA CYS A 58 0.70 3.31 11.85
C CYS A 58 1.08 2.59 10.54
N PHE A 59 2.29 2.05 10.42
CA PHE A 59 2.73 1.29 9.24
C PHE A 59 1.90 0.01 8.98
N ILE A 60 1.26 -0.55 10.02
CA ILE A 60 0.40 -1.74 9.90
C ILE A 60 -0.78 -1.46 8.96
N THR A 61 -1.29 -0.23 8.94
CA THR A 61 -2.41 0.20 8.09
C THR A 61 -2.08 0.12 6.59
N LEU A 62 -0.78 0.09 6.21
CA LEU A 62 -0.36 -0.06 4.81
C LEU A 62 -0.42 -1.51 4.31
N LEU A 63 -0.47 -2.50 5.20
CA LEU A 63 -0.39 -3.92 4.83
C LEU A 63 -1.47 -4.36 3.81
N PRO A 64 -2.77 -4.03 3.97
CA PRO A 64 -3.80 -4.45 3.02
C PRO A 64 -3.53 -3.91 1.60
N SER A 65 -3.01 -2.69 1.50
CA SER A 65 -2.68 -2.04 0.24
C SER A 65 -1.49 -2.69 -0.45
N VAL A 66 -0.46 -3.09 0.31
CA VAL A 66 0.70 -3.83 -0.21
C VAL A 66 0.30 -5.24 -0.65
N ILE A 67 -0.55 -5.94 0.12
CA ILE A 67 -1.07 -7.26 -0.23
C ILE A 67 -1.91 -7.18 -1.51
N GLY A 68 -2.79 -6.18 -1.62
CA GLY A 68 -3.57 -5.93 -2.83
C GLY A 68 -2.70 -5.67 -4.07
N LEU A 69 -1.65 -4.87 -3.94
CA LEU A 69 -0.68 -4.64 -5.02
C LEU A 69 0.05 -5.92 -5.44
N LYS A 70 0.46 -6.76 -4.48
CA LYS A 70 1.10 -8.05 -4.78
C LYS A 70 0.16 -8.99 -5.52
N GLN A 71 -1.10 -9.08 -5.11
CA GLN A 71 -2.10 -9.92 -5.76
C GLN A 71 -2.36 -9.46 -7.20
N ILE A 72 -2.55 -8.16 -7.42
CA ILE A 72 -2.72 -7.58 -8.76
C ILE A 72 -1.50 -7.88 -9.63
N ASN A 73 -0.29 -7.68 -9.12
CA ASN A 73 0.93 -7.93 -9.89
C ASN A 73 1.16 -9.42 -10.21
N ALA A 74 0.81 -10.32 -9.28
CA ALA A 74 0.87 -11.75 -9.51
C ALA A 74 -0.14 -12.20 -10.59
N GLU A 75 -1.34 -11.62 -10.60
CA GLU A 75 -2.37 -11.89 -11.61
C GLU A 75 -1.93 -11.38 -13.00
N ILE A 76 -1.36 -10.17 -13.09
CA ILE A 76 -0.79 -9.63 -14.36
C ILE A 76 0.31 -10.57 -14.90
N LYS A 77 1.30 -10.91 -14.05
CA LYS A 77 2.41 -11.78 -14.44
C LYS A 77 1.94 -13.17 -14.87
N SER A 78 0.91 -13.71 -14.21
CA SER A 78 0.30 -14.99 -14.60
C SER A 78 -0.37 -14.94 -15.96
N ARG A 79 -0.92 -13.79 -16.37
CA ARG A 79 -1.53 -13.61 -17.70
C ARG A 79 -0.44 -13.49 -18.77
N GLU A 80 0.58 -12.65 -18.56
CA GLU A 80 1.72 -12.53 -19.48
C GLU A 80 2.42 -13.87 -19.71
N SER A 81 2.67 -14.63 -18.64
CA SER A 81 3.29 -15.97 -18.73
C SER A 81 2.42 -17.00 -19.48
N LYS A 82 1.10 -16.79 -19.58
CA LYS A 82 0.19 -17.65 -20.34
C LYS A 82 0.17 -17.34 -21.84
N TYR A 83 0.56 -16.12 -22.24
CA TYR A 83 0.64 -15.73 -23.66
C TYR A 83 1.99 -16.05 -24.31
N ILE A 84 3.03 -16.35 -23.50
CA ILE A 84 4.38 -16.69 -23.97
C ILE A 84 4.56 -18.21 -24.14
N LYS A 85 3.57 -19.03 -23.77
CA LYS A 85 3.62 -20.50 -23.82
C LYS A 85 2.57 -21.04 -24.77
#